data_AF-A0A9C7PNK6-F1
#
_entry.id   AF-A0A9C7PNK6-F1
#
_cell.length_a   1.000
_cell.length_b   1.000
_cell.length_c   1.000
_cell.angle_alpha   90.00
_cell.angle_beta   90.00
_cell.angle_gamma   90.00
#
_symmetry.space_group_name_H-M   'P 1'
#
loop_
_entity.id
_entity.type
_entity.pdbx_description
1 polymer ?
#
loop_
_entity_poly.entity_id
_entity_poly.type
_entity_poly.pdbx_seq_one_letter_code
_entity_poly.pdbx_strand_id
1 'polypeptide(L)' 'MGCVVNGPGESRHADIGISLPGSGEHPVAPVYEDGEKTVTLRGDDIAAQFLARVENYIQNRFTDN' A
#
# COMPACT_ATOMS: atom_id res chain seq x y z
N MET A 1 -0.77 5.37 13.79
CA MET A 1 -1.68 6.09 12.86
C MET A 1 -1.19 5.79 11.46
N GLY A 2 -1.90 4.95 10.69
CA GLY A 2 -1.54 4.63 9.31
C GLY A 2 -2.04 5.73 8.39
N CYS A 3 -1.13 6.57 7.88
CA CYS A 3 -1.48 7.62 6.94
C CYS A 3 -1.55 7.03 5.52
N VAL A 4 -2.70 7.17 4.86
CA VAL A 4 -2.84 6.84 3.44
C VAL A 4 -2.32 8.03 2.63
N VAL A 5 -1.20 7.83 1.92
CA VAL A 5 -0.49 8.93 1.23
C VAL A 5 -0.61 8.81 -0.29
N ASN A 6 -0.99 9.91 -0.93
CA ASN A 6 -1.25 10.03 -2.37
C ASN A 6 -0.06 10.67 -3.11
N GLY A 7 1.17 10.16 -2.91
CA GLY A 7 2.31 10.69 -3.67
C GLY A 7 3.64 9.98 -3.46
N PRO A 8 4.48 9.85 -4.52
CA PRO A 8 5.76 9.13 -4.47
C PRO A 8 6.80 9.74 -3.50
N GLY A 9 6.63 11.01 -3.10
CA GLY A 9 7.46 11.68 -2.10
C GLY A 9 7.05 11.38 -0.65
N GLU A 10 5.76 11.16 -0.38
CA GLU A 10 5.25 10.89 0.98
C GLU A 10 5.24 9.39 1.31
N SER A 11 5.15 8.51 0.32
CA SER A 11 5.27 7.05 0.51
C SER A 11 6.66 6.59 1.00
N ARG A 12 7.68 7.46 0.98
CA ARG A 12 9.04 7.15 1.45
C ARG A 12 9.20 7.20 2.98
N HIS A 13 8.26 7.82 3.67
CA HIS A 13 8.24 7.93 5.14
C HIS A 13 7.14 7.06 5.79
N ALA A 14 6.32 6.38 4.99
CA ALA A 14 5.25 5.53 5.45
C ALA A 14 5.72 4.08 5.64
N ASP A 15 5.31 3.44 6.74
CA ASP A 15 5.55 2.01 6.98
C ASP A 15 4.93 1.13 5.88
N ILE A 16 3.78 1.53 5.31
CA ILE A 16 3.16 0.89 4.15
C ILE A 16 2.40 1.93 3.31
N GLY A 17 2.50 1.85 1.98
CA GLY A 17 1.85 2.78 1.05
C GLY A 17 1.54 2.16 -0.31
N ILE A 18 0.58 2.73 -1.03
CA ILE A 18 0.18 2.30 -2.38
C ILE A 18 0.21 3.48 -3.34
N SER A 19 0.72 3.27 -4.55
CA SER A 19 0.56 4.23 -5.64
C SER A 19 -0.60 3.79 -6.52
N LEU A 20 -1.73 4.51 -6.42
CA LEU A 20 -2.89 4.25 -7.26
C LEU A 20 -2.62 4.73 -8.70
N PRO A 21 -3.14 4.01 -9.72
CA PRO A 21 -3.05 4.43 -11.11
C PRO A 21 -3.88 5.70 -11.33
N GLY A 22 -3.47 6.53 -12.30
CA GLY A 22 -4.24 7.69 -12.73
C GLY A 22 -5.55 7.30 -13.43
N SER A 23 -6.46 8.26 -13.53
CA SER A 23 -7.75 8.07 -14.21
C SER A 23 -7.54 7.77 -15.69
N GLY A 24 -7.87 6.54 -16.12
CA GLY A 24 -7.72 6.08 -17.51
C GLY A 24 -6.48 5.23 -17.78
N GLU A 25 -5.65 4.95 -16.77
CA GLU A 25 -4.51 4.04 -16.87
C GLU A 25 -4.90 2.59 -16.54
N HIS A 26 -4.03 1.63 -16.88
CA HIS A 26 -4.24 0.24 -16.52
C HIS A 26 -4.37 0.12 -14.98
N PRO A 27 -5.29 -0.71 -14.46
CA PRO A 27 -5.53 -0.86 -13.03
C PRO A 27 -4.37 -1.65 -12.40
N VAL A 28 -3.25 -0.96 -12.18
CA VAL A 28 -1.99 -1.49 -11.66
C VAL A 28 -1.50 -0.53 -10.60
N ALA A 29 -1.32 -1.02 -9.38
CA ALA A 29 -0.91 -0.20 -8.24
C ALA A 29 0.25 -0.87 -7.49
N PRO A 30 1.49 -0.33 -7.57
CA PRO A 30 2.59 -0.83 -6.75
C PRO A 30 2.37 -0.45 -5.28
N VAL A 31 2.67 -1.41 -4.40
CA VAL A 31 2.66 -1.28 -2.95
C VAL A 31 4.09 -1.26 -2.45
N TYR A 32 4.34 -0.39 -1.49
CA TYR A 32 5.62 -0.18 -0.83
C TYR A 32 5.45 -0.48 0.66
N GLU A 33 6.34 -1.28 1.24
CA GLU A 33 6.40 -1.58 2.67
C GLU A 33 7.81 -1.21 3.15
N ASP A 34 7.92 -0.45 4.23
CA ASP A 34 9.18 0.10 4.77
C ASP A 34 10.07 0.81 3.71
N GLY A 35 9.43 1.42 2.71
CA GLY A 35 10.09 2.13 1.61
C GLY A 35 10.57 1.25 0.45
N GLU A 36 10.36 -0.07 0.51
CA GLU A 36 10.72 -1.03 -0.54
C GLU A 36 9.48 -1.52 -1.30
N LYS A 37 9.59 -1.67 -2.62
CA LYS A 37 8.48 -2.18 -3.45
C LYS A 37 8.32 -3.68 -3.21
N THR A 38 7.22 -4.10 -2.59
CA THR A 38 6.97 -5.51 -2.26
C THR A 38 6.08 -6.20 -3.28
N VAL A 39 4.90 -5.65 -3.53
CA VAL A 39 3.88 -6.26 -4.40
C VAL A 39 3.30 -5.24 -5.35
N THR A 40 2.70 -5.70 -6.45
CA THR A 40 1.97 -4.85 -7.39
C THR A 40 0.57 -5.41 -7.54
N LEU A 41 -0.40 -4.69 -7.00
CA LEU A 41 -1.82 -5.04 -7.08
C LEU A 41 -2.35 -4.73 -8.48
N ARG A 42 -3.27 -5.56 -8.95
CA ARG A 42 -3.88 -5.42 -10.28
C ARG A 42 -5.38 -5.69 -10.23
N GLY A 43 -6.11 -5.05 -11.13
CA GLY A 43 -7.55 -5.23 -11.31
C GLY A 43 -8.39 -4.22 -10.52
N ASP A 44 -9.71 -4.39 -10.57
CA ASP A 44 -10.66 -3.43 -9.97
C ASP A 44 -10.69 -3.48 -8.43
N ASP A 45 -10.18 -4.55 -7.83
CA ASP A 45 -10.22 -4.80 -6.37
C ASP A 45 -8.95 -4.34 -5.64
N ILE A 46 -8.20 -3.37 -6.20
CA ILE A 46 -6.96 -2.87 -5.60
C ILE A 46 -7.17 -2.34 -4.18
N ALA A 47 -8.29 -1.66 -3.94
CA ALA A 47 -8.58 -1.06 -2.64
C ALA A 47 -8.76 -2.11 -1.54
N ALA A 48 -9.54 -3.18 -1.80
CA ALA A 48 -9.78 -4.24 -0.83
C ALA A 48 -8.51 -5.09 -0.60
N GLN A 49 -7.77 -5.40 -1.67
CA GLN A 49 -6.47 -6.07 -1.54
C GLN A 49 -5.46 -5.27 -0.71
N PHE A 50 -5.45 -3.94 -0.88
CA PHE A 50 -4.57 -3.07 -0.10
C PHE A 50 -4.99 -3.03 1.38
N LEU A 51 -6.28 -2.89 1.68
CA LEU A 51 -6.80 -2.95 3.05
C LEU A 51 -6.38 -4.25 3.76
N ALA A 52 -6.59 -5.40 3.13
CA ALA A 52 -6.18 -6.69 3.67
C ALA A 52 -4.66 -6.76 3.90
N ARG A 53 -3.86 -6.13 3.03
CA ARG A 53 -2.39 -6.05 3.19
C ARG A 53 -2.01 -5.20 4.40
N VAL A 54 -2.66 -4.05 4.58
CA VAL A 54 -2.44 -3.16 5.73
C VAL A 54 -2.79 -3.87 7.03
N GLU A 55 -3.91 -4.59 7.08
CA GLU A 55 -4.30 -5.36 8.26
C GLU A 55 -3.24 -6.42 8.61
N ASN A 56 -2.80 -7.20 7.62
CA ASN A 56 -1.74 -8.20 7.81
C ASN A 56 -0.41 -7.56 8.26
N TYR A 57 -0.05 -6.40 7.68
CA TYR A 57 1.16 -5.67 8.04
C TYR A 57 1.12 -5.23 9.51
N ILE A 58 -0.01 -4.67 9.95
CA ILE A 58 -0.22 -4.26 11.34
C ILE A 58 -0.15 -5.49 12.26
N GLN A 59 -0.83 -6.58 11.92
CA GLN A 59 -0.80 -7.80 12.71
C GLN A 59 0.63 -8.34 12.85
N ASN A 60 1.38 -8.41 11.76
CA ASN A 60 2.74 -8.96 11.79
C ASN A 60 3.76 -8.05 12.51
N ARG A 61 3.57 -6.72 12.46
CA ARG A 61 4.52 -5.76 13.06
C ARG A 61 4.19 -5.38 14.51
N PHE A 62 2.92 -5.43 14.92
CA PHE A 62 2.47 -4.96 16.24
C PHE A 62 1.81 -6.04 17.12
N THR A 63 1.68 -7.29 16.67
CA THR A 63 1.16 -8.41 17.50
C THR A 63 2.27 -9.16 18.24
N ASP A 64 3.29 -8.44 18.70
CA ASP A 64 4.18 -8.93 19.76
C ASP A 64 3.75 -8.26 21.07
N ASN A 65 3.01 -9.01 21.88
CA ASN A 65 2.83 -8.76 23.30
C ASN A 65 2.85 -10.08 24.06
#